data_AF-A0AAU3G7Q3-F1
#
_entry.id   AF-A0AAU3G7Q3-F1
#
_cell.length_a   1.000
_cell.length_b   1.000
_cell.length_c   1.000
_cell.angle_alpha   90.00
_cell.angle_beta   90.00
_cell.angle_gamma   90.00
#
_symmetry.space_group_name_H-M   'P 1'
#
loop_
_entity.id
_entity.type
_entity.pdbx_description
1 polymer ?
#
loop_
_entity_poly.entity_id
_entity_poly.type
_entity_poly.pdbx_seq_one_letter_code
_entity_poly.pdbx_strand_id
1 'polypeptide(L)' 'MGIVFACGYAIAVVVAADRLMLWLESRGHVNWRRTGRKALSASPSARLDSLFEDSSRSR' A
#
# COMPACT_ATOMS: atom_id res chain seq x y z
N MET A 1 16.09 25.36 21.83
CA MET A 1 16.71 24.20 21.14
C MET A 1 16.00 22.89 21.42
N GLY A 2 15.77 22.49 22.68
CA GLY A 2 15.14 21.19 23.00
C GLY A 2 13.76 20.93 22.37
N ILE A 3 12.88 21.93 22.30
CA ILE A 3 11.54 21.78 21.71
C ILE A 3 11.61 21.47 20.21
N VAL A 4 12.54 22.10 19.48
CA VAL A 4 12.71 21.86 18.04
C VAL A 4 13.18 20.42 17.78
N PHE A 5 14.11 19.93 18.60
CA PHE A 5 14.56 18.53 18.55
C PHE A 5 13.43 17.55 18.92
N ALA A 6 12.67 17.84 19.97
CA ALA A 6 11.55 17.00 20.39
C ALA A 6 10.47 16.91 19.28
N CYS A 7 10.12 18.03 18.67
CA CYS A 7 9.18 18.06 17.54
C CYS A 7 9.72 17.30 16.33
N GLY A 8 11.00 17.50 15.97
CA GLY A 8 11.63 16.78 14.87
C GLY A 8 11.68 15.26 15.11
N TYR A 9 12.00 14.84 16.33
CA TYR A 9 12.02 13.44 16.73
C TYR A 9 10.62 12.83 16.66
N ALA A 10 9.59 13.52 17.17
CA ALA A 10 8.21 13.06 17.10
C ALA A 10 7.75 12.85 15.65
N ILE A 11 8.05 13.80 14.76
CA ILE A 11 7.73 13.69 13.33
C ILE A 11 8.47 12.49 12.71
N ALA A 12 9.76 12.34 12.99
CA ALA A 12 10.56 11.24 12.46
C ALA A 12 10.03 9.87 12.90
N VAL A 13 9.64 9.73 14.18
CA VAL A 13 9.05 8.49 14.71
C VAL A 13 7.73 8.16 14.00
N VAL A 14 6.84 9.15 13.82
CA VAL A 14 5.55 8.94 13.14
C VAL A 14 5.76 8.51 11.68
N VAL A 15 6.67 9.17 10.96
CA VAL A 15 6.97 8.83 9.57
C VAL A 15 7.60 7.43 9.46
N ALA A 16 8.51 7.08 10.38
CA ALA A 16 9.12 5.76 10.39
C ALA A 16 8.08 4.66 10.68
N ALA A 17 7.16 4.90 11.61
CA ALA A 17 6.08 3.98 11.92
C ALA A 17 5.14 3.77 10.72
N ASP A 18 4.74 4.85 10.04
CA ASP A 18 3.89 4.77 8.85
C ASP A 18 4.56 3.97 7.71
N ARG A 19 5.84 4.23 7.44
CA ARG A 19 6.61 3.49 6.43
C ARG A 19 6.81 2.03 6.79
N LEU A 20 7.09 1.72 8.06
CA LEU A 20 7.20 0.34 8.54
C LEU A 20 5.88 -0.41 8.38
N MET A 21 4.77 0.26 8.70
CA MET A 21 3.42 -0.29 8.58
C MET A 21 3.06 -0.61 7.12
N LEU A 22 3.37 0.29 6.19
CA LEU A 22 3.20 0.06 4.75
C LEU A 22 4.08 -1.09 4.23
N TRP A 23 5.31 -1.20 4.74
CA TRP A 23 6.22 -2.28 4.36
C TRP A 23 5.74 -3.64 4.89
N LEU A 24 5.20 -3.69 6.11
CA LEU A 24 4.58 -4.88 6.69
C LEU A 24 3.32 -5.29 5.94
N GLU A 25 2.53 -4.33 5.45
CA GLU A 25 1.40 -4.59 4.56
C GLU A 25 1.86 -5.13 3.21
N SER A 26 2.91 -4.57 2.61
CA SER A 26 3.46 -5.02 1.32
C SER A 26 4.02 -6.44 1.38
N ARG A 27 4.50 -6.90 2.55
CA ARG A 27 4.97 -8.28 2.75
C ARG A 27 3.85 -9.27 3.06
N GLY A 28 2.59 -8.82 3.11
CA GLY A 28 1.44 -9.66 3.45
C GLY A 28 1.40 -10.11 4.92
N HIS A 29 2.26 -9.55 5.78
CA HIS A 29 2.32 -9.90 7.20
C HIS A 29 1.23 -9.21 8.02
N VAL A 30 0.79 -8.02 7.59
CA VAL A 30 -0.18 -7.21 8.33
C VAL A 30 -1.18 -6.62 7.36
N ASN A 31 -2.43 -7.11 7.36
CA ASN A 31 -3.45 -6.68 6.40
C ASN A 31 -4.25 -5.46 6.91
N TRP A 32 -3.60 -4.49 7.55
CA TRP A 32 -4.26 -3.45 8.36
C TRP A 32 -5.29 -2.62 7.59
N ARG A 33 -4.96 -2.17 6.37
CA ARG A 33 -5.91 -1.42 5.52
C ARG A 33 -7.03 -2.28 4.93
N ARG A 34 -6.87 -3.61 4.90
CA ARG A 34 -7.84 -4.54 4.29
C ARG A 34 -8.71 -5.29 5.29
N THR A 35 -8.46 -5.21 6.60
CA THR A 35 -9.27 -5.87 7.65
C THR A 35 -10.76 -5.45 7.66
N GLY A 36 -11.17 -4.47 6.86
CA GLY A 36 -12.58 -4.08 6.67
C GLY A 36 -13.08 -4.09 5.22
N ARG A 37 -12.26 -4.46 4.22
CA ARG A 37 -12.71 -4.56 2.82
C ARG A 37 -12.68 -6.02 2.38
N LYS A 38 -13.83 -6.52 1.94
CA LYS A 38 -14.05 -7.85 1.38
C LYS A 38 -12.83 -8.27 0.54
N ALA A 39 -12.21 -9.39 0.89
CA ALA A 39 -11.05 -9.89 0.17
C ALA A 39 -11.42 -10.02 -1.32
N LEU A 40 -10.81 -9.20 -2.17
CA LEU A 40 -10.91 -9.40 -3.61
C LEU A 40 -10.21 -10.73 -3.89
N SER A 41 -11.03 -11.70 -4.29
CA SER A 41 -10.62 -13.03 -4.74
C SER A 41 -9.37 -12.93 -5.60
N ALA A 42 -8.43 -13.84 -5.37
CA ALA A 42 -7.10 -13.91 -5.96
C ALA A 42 -7.08 -14.18 -7.48
N SER A 43 -8.07 -13.70 -8.22
CA SER A 43 -8.07 -13.68 -9.68
C SER A 43 -8.48 -12.31 -10.21
N PRO A 44 -7.56 -11.32 -10.23
CA PRO A 44 -7.74 -10.11 -11.02
C PRO A 44 -6.72 -9.97 -12.17
N SER A 45 -5.77 -10.90 -12.34
CA SER A 45 -4.79 -10.83 -13.44
C SER A 45 -5.42 -11.22 -14.77
N ALA A 46 -6.26 -12.27 -14.80
CA ALA A 46 -6.83 -12.80 -16.04
C ALA A 46 -7.75 -11.81 -16.80
N ARG A 47 -8.35 -10.82 -16.11
CA ARG A 47 -9.26 -9.85 -16.73
C ARG A 47 -8.57 -8.55 -17.19
N LEU A 48 -7.40 -8.25 -16.65
CA LEU A 48 -6.61 -7.09 -17.07
C LEU A 48 -5.93 -7.35 -18.42
N ASP A 49 -5.38 -8.55 -18.62
CA ASP A 49 -4.76 -8.92 -19.91
C ASP A 49 -5.77 -8.85 -21.06
N SER A 50 -7.02 -9.30 -20.84
CA SER A 50 -8.08 -9.20 -21.87
C SER A 50 -8.45 -7.75 -22.23
N LEU A 51 -8.34 -6.80 -21.29
CA LEU A 51 -8.61 -5.38 -21.55
C LEU A 51 -7.49 -4.72 -22.38
N PHE A 52 -6.25 -5.19 -22.27
CA PHE A 52 -5.14 -4.71 -23.08
C PHE A 52 -5.10 -5.39 -24.46
N GLU A 53 -5.50 -6.66 -24.56
CA GLU A 53 -5.63 -7.35 -25.86
C GLU A 53 -6.70 -6.70 -26.76
N ASP A 54 -7.89 -6.35 -26.22
CA ASP A 54 -8.95 -5.68 -26.99
C ASP A 54 -8.52 -4.28 -27.49
N SER A 55 -7.70 -3.56 -26.72
CA SER A 55 -7.14 -2.27 -27.14
C SER A 55 -6.15 -2.40 -28.29
N SER A 56 -5.44 -3.52 -28.40
CA SER A 56 -4.42 -3.72 -29.44
C SER A 56 -5.02 -4.14 -30.79
N ARG A 57 -6.26 -4.66 -30.80
CA ARG A 57 -6.96 -5.11 -32.01
C ARG A 57 -7.73 -4.00 -32.75
N SER A 58 -7.82 -2.81 -32.15
CA SER A 58 -8.54 -1.65 -32.69
C SER A 58 -7.65 -0.70 -33.53
N ARG A 59 -6.48 -1.16 -34.01
CA ARG A 59 -5.57 -0.33 -34.82
C ARG A 59 -5.34 -0.92 -36.21
#